data_AF-V5H9A2-F1
#
_entry.id   AF-V5H9A2-F1
#
_cell.length_a   1.000
_cell.length_b   1.000
_cell.length_c   1.000
_cell.angle_alpha   90.00
_cell.angle_beta   90.00
_cell.angle_gamma   90.00
#
_symmetry.space_group_name_H-M   'P 1'
#
loop_
_entity.id
_entity.type
_entity.pdbx_description
1 polymer ?
#
loop_
_entity_poly.entity_id
_entity_poly.type
_entity_poly.pdbx_seq_one_letter_code
_entity_poly.pdbx_strand_id
1 'polypeptide(L)'
;MEESRPHLSSVLTLSEILSSCVAAKLVASDLVSRYPDIRQRVMRKVENELLEEKAKLENTVKLLKRAQNMLSGACQKALHAYEEQRQGLRVEDICLRTETEPSIADMVEWVMDAERHFSSHVCAREFLLENMSLGENFAAQKFAREWTDDASMLAVLNEMLCTASFLMEAKD
;
A
#
# COMPACT_ATOMS: atom_id res chain seq x y z
N MET A 1 -6.24 -2.15 3.21
CA MET A 1 -6.37 -2.69 1.84
C MET A 1 -7.81 -2.77 1.40
N GLU A 2 -8.66 -3.53 2.10
CA GLU A 2 -10.12 -3.57 1.88
C GLU A 2 -10.75 -2.17 1.78
N GLU A 3 -10.39 -1.29 2.72
CA GLU A 3 -10.91 0.09 2.77
C GLU A 3 -10.62 0.92 1.52
N SER A 4 -9.57 0.58 0.74
CA SER A 4 -9.25 1.28 -0.50
C SER A 4 -10.03 0.77 -1.71
N ARG A 5 -10.56 -0.46 -1.68
CA ARG A 5 -11.27 -1.07 -2.82
C ARG A 5 -12.41 -0.22 -3.38
N PRO A 6 -13.35 0.33 -2.57
CA PRO A 6 -14.41 1.17 -3.10
C PRO A 6 -13.86 2.42 -3.80
N HIS A 7 -12.80 3.02 -3.25
CA HIS A 7 -12.15 4.20 -3.82
C HIS A 7 -11.48 3.89 -5.16
N LEU A 8 -10.78 2.76 -5.26
CA LEU A 8 -10.19 2.30 -6.52
C LEU A 8 -11.26 2.01 -7.59
N SER A 9 -12.38 1.39 -7.19
CA SER A 9 -13.51 1.15 -8.10
C SER A 9 -14.10 2.45 -8.62
N SER A 10 -14.26 3.45 -7.74
CA SER A 10 -14.71 4.79 -8.13
C SER A 10 -13.72 5.44 -9.08
N VAL A 11 -12.41 5.39 -8.79
CA VAL A 11 -11.36 5.92 -9.67
C VAL A 11 -11.41 5.28 -11.07
N LEU A 12 -11.55 3.96 -11.16
CA LEU A 12 -11.70 3.26 -12.45
C LEU A 12 -12.93 3.76 -13.21
N THR A 13 -14.09 3.78 -12.53
CA THR A 13 -15.37 4.21 -13.12
C THR A 13 -15.31 5.66 -13.61
N LEU A 14 -14.82 6.57 -12.78
CA LEU A 14 -14.68 7.99 -13.11
C LEU A 14 -13.72 8.21 -14.27
N SER A 15 -12.64 7.44 -14.34
CA SER A 15 -11.69 7.51 -15.46
C SER A 15 -12.34 7.04 -16.77
N GLU A 16 -13.13 5.96 -16.73
CA GLU A 16 -13.90 5.49 -17.88
C GLU A 16 -14.96 6.50 -18.33
N ILE A 17 -15.65 7.16 -17.39
CA ILE A 17 -16.59 8.23 -17.68
C ILE A 17 -15.87 9.39 -18.36
N LEU A 18 -14.69 9.80 -17.86
CA LEU A 18 -13.92 10.89 -18.43
C LEU A 18 -13.51 10.57 -19.89
N SER A 19 -12.91 9.40 -20.14
CA SER A 19 -12.56 8.96 -21.50
C SER A 19 -13.78 8.88 -22.42
N SER A 20 -14.91 8.38 -21.91
CA SER A 20 -16.17 8.28 -22.67
C SER A 20 -16.74 9.66 -23.02
N CYS A 21 -16.68 10.61 -22.09
CA CYS A 21 -17.12 11.98 -22.30
C CYS A 21 -16.31 12.67 -23.41
N VAL A 22 -15.00 12.42 -23.46
CA VAL A 22 -14.11 12.95 -24.50
C VAL A 22 -14.45 12.32 -25.85
N ALA A 23 -14.59 11.00 -25.91
CA ALA A 23 -14.90 10.27 -27.14
C ALA A 23 -16.32 10.52 -27.69
N ALA A 24 -17.27 10.94 -26.85
CA ALA A 24 -18.65 11.14 -27.24
C ALA A 24 -18.79 12.18 -28.37
N LYS A 25 -19.45 11.80 -29.47
CA LYS A 25 -19.81 12.73 -30.55
C LYS A 25 -21.13 13.42 -30.21
N LEU A 26 -21.05 14.59 -29.57
CA LEU A 26 -22.22 15.34 -29.11
C LEU A 26 -22.78 16.35 -30.13
N VAL A 27 -22.13 16.47 -31.30
CA VAL A 27 -22.50 17.41 -32.36
C VAL A 27 -23.92 17.10 -32.84
N ALA A 28 -24.77 18.14 -32.91
CA ALA A 28 -26.18 18.08 -33.29
C ALA A 28 -27.13 17.32 -32.35
N SER A 29 -26.74 17.05 -31.09
CA SER A 29 -27.68 16.56 -30.08
C SER A 29 -28.54 17.70 -29.50
N ASP A 30 -29.83 17.42 -29.25
CA ASP A 30 -30.73 18.32 -28.52
C ASP A 30 -30.17 18.74 -27.16
N LEU A 31 -29.38 17.85 -26.54
CA LEU A 31 -28.72 18.10 -25.26
C LEU A 31 -27.70 19.23 -25.34
N VAL A 32 -26.82 19.25 -26.36
CA VAL A 32 -25.84 20.33 -26.55
C VAL A 32 -26.50 21.62 -27.00
N SER A 33 -27.60 21.55 -27.75
CA SER A 33 -28.38 22.75 -28.09
C SER A 33 -28.96 23.44 -26.85
N ARG A 34 -29.44 22.67 -25.87
CA ARG A 34 -29.95 23.20 -24.59
C ARG A 34 -28.85 23.54 -23.59
N TYR A 35 -27.74 22.81 -23.60
CA TYR A 35 -26.62 22.96 -22.66
C TYR A 35 -25.28 22.94 -23.42
N PRO A 36 -24.85 24.07 -23.99
CA PRO A 36 -23.64 24.14 -24.82
C PRO A 36 -22.36 23.74 -24.10
N ASP A 37 -22.33 23.86 -22.77
CA ASP A 37 -21.19 23.59 -21.89
C ASP A 37 -21.28 22.25 -21.14
N ILE A 38 -22.24 21.38 -21.51
CA ILE A 38 -22.51 20.13 -20.78
C ILE A 38 -21.27 19.24 -20.65
N ARG A 39 -20.45 19.17 -21.71
CA ARG A 39 -19.21 18.39 -21.71
C ARG A 39 -18.26 18.90 -20.64
N GLN A 40 -17.96 20.20 -20.65
CA GLN A 40 -17.04 20.82 -19.70
C GLN A 40 -17.57 20.69 -18.26
N ARG A 41 -18.89 20.80 -18.06
CA ARG A 41 -19.51 20.62 -16.75
C ARG A 41 -19.36 19.19 -16.23
N VAL A 42 -19.59 18.18 -17.07
CA VAL A 42 -19.42 16.78 -16.70
C VAL A 42 -17.95 16.48 -16.41
N MET A 43 -17.03 16.89 -17.29
CA MET A 43 -15.59 16.69 -17.08
C MET A 43 -15.11 17.29 -15.76
N ARG A 44 -15.46 18.56 -15.47
CA ARG A 44 -15.12 19.19 -14.19
C ARG A 44 -15.71 18.46 -12.99
N LYS A 45 -16.94 17.96 -13.10
CA LYS A 45 -17.59 17.20 -12.02
C LYS A 45 -16.83 15.90 -11.74
N VAL A 46 -16.44 15.18 -12.79
CA VAL A 46 -15.66 13.94 -12.70
C VAL A 46 -14.25 14.20 -12.16
N GLU A 47 -13.58 15.26 -12.62
CA GLU A 47 -12.25 15.66 -12.10
C GLU A 47 -12.30 15.99 -10.60
N ASN A 48 -13.34 16.70 -10.15
CA ASN A 48 -13.53 16.98 -8.73
C ASN A 48 -13.75 15.71 -7.90
N GLU A 49 -14.55 14.76 -8.41
CA GLU A 49 -14.77 13.48 -7.72
C GLU A 49 -13.50 12.63 -7.71
N LEU A 50 -12.70 12.65 -8.78
CA LEU A 50 -11.37 12.01 -8.80
C LEU A 50 -10.42 12.61 -7.75
N LEU A 51 -10.44 13.94 -7.55
CA LEU A 51 -9.68 14.61 -6.48
C LEU A 51 -10.15 14.17 -5.09
N GLU A 52 -11.45 14.02 -4.89
CA GLU A 52 -12.01 13.52 -3.62
C GLU A 52 -11.59 12.07 -3.35
N GLU A 53 -11.64 11.19 -4.36
CA GLU A 53 -11.18 9.80 -4.21
C GLU A 53 -9.66 9.74 -3.96
N LYS A 54 -8.87 10.58 -4.64
CA LYS A 54 -7.44 10.72 -4.35
C LYS A 54 -7.20 11.10 -2.89
N ALA A 55 -7.93 12.07 -2.35
CA ALA A 55 -7.80 12.48 -0.95
C ALA A 55 -8.15 11.35 0.04
N LYS A 56 -9.12 10.49 -0.31
CA LYS A 56 -9.46 9.31 0.51
C LYS A 56 -8.32 8.27 0.50
N LEU A 57 -7.72 8.03 -0.66
CA LEU A 57 -6.54 7.17 -0.79
C LEU A 57 -5.32 7.74 -0.05
N GLU A 58 -5.10 9.05 -0.08
CA GLU A 58 -4.07 9.74 0.72
C GLU A 58 -4.29 9.53 2.22
N ASN A 59 -5.54 9.52 2.69
CA ASN A 59 -5.84 9.22 4.08
C ASN A 59 -5.50 7.76 4.44
N THR A 60 -5.72 6.81 3.53
CA THR A 60 -5.22 5.43 3.71
C THR A 60 -3.70 5.41 3.87
N VAL A 61 -2.96 6.11 3.01
CA VAL A 61 -1.49 6.17 3.11
C VAL A 61 -1.03 6.81 4.43
N LYS A 62 -1.72 7.85 4.92
CA LYS A 62 -1.42 8.42 6.24
C LYS A 62 -1.59 7.41 7.37
N LEU A 63 -2.61 6.55 7.32
CA LEU A 63 -2.80 5.48 8.29
C LEU A 63 -1.69 4.43 8.19
N LEU A 64 -1.31 4.03 6.97
CA LEU A 64 -0.20 3.11 6.73
C LEU A 64 1.13 3.66 7.26
N LYS A 65 1.41 4.95 7.06
CA LYS A 65 2.59 5.61 7.62
C LYS A 65 2.63 5.60 9.15
N ARG A 66 1.47 5.75 9.81
CA ARG A 66 1.40 5.62 11.27
C ARG A 66 1.74 4.19 11.70
N ALA A 67 1.19 3.19 11.03
CA ALA A 67 1.53 1.79 11.28
C ALA A 67 3.02 1.50 11.02
N GLN A 68 3.59 2.06 9.95
CA GLN A 68 5.01 1.97 9.61
C GLN A 68 5.88 2.53 10.73
N ASN A 69 5.56 3.71 11.26
CA ASN A 69 6.30 4.32 12.37
C ASN A 69 6.22 3.46 13.64
N MET A 70 5.06 2.87 13.92
CA MET A 70 4.90 1.97 15.06
C MET A 70 5.74 0.69 14.90
N LEU A 71 5.71 0.08 13.71
CA LEU A 71 6.50 -1.10 13.38
C LEU A 71 8.00 -0.79 13.49
N SER A 72 8.45 0.30 12.86
CA SER A 72 9.85 0.73 12.90
C SER A 72 10.33 0.96 14.33
N GLY A 73 9.51 1.61 15.17
CA GLY A 73 9.82 1.79 16.59
C GLY A 73 9.88 0.47 17.38
N ALA A 74 9.05 -0.52 17.04
CA ALA A 74 9.12 -1.85 17.63
C ALA A 74 10.38 -2.61 17.18
N CYS A 75 10.72 -2.56 15.89
CA CYS A 75 11.93 -3.16 15.33
C CYS A 75 13.19 -2.56 15.96
N GLN A 76 13.25 -1.24 16.13
CA GLN A 76 14.35 -0.57 16.81
C GLN A 76 14.55 -1.05 18.25
N LYS A 77 13.45 -1.23 19.01
CA LYS A 77 13.53 -1.77 20.39
C LYS A 77 14.04 -3.21 20.41
N ALA A 78 13.57 -4.05 19.48
CA ALA A 78 14.03 -5.43 19.36
C ALA A 78 15.53 -5.50 19.00
N LEU A 79 15.97 -4.68 18.04
CA LEU A 79 17.38 -4.57 17.66
C LEU A 79 18.24 -4.06 18.81
N HIS A 80 17.77 -3.06 19.55
CA HIS A 80 18.50 -2.56 20.72
C HIS A 80 18.67 -3.64 21.80
N ALA A 81 17.62 -4.38 22.11
CA ALA A 81 17.69 -5.50 23.05
C ALA A 81 18.68 -6.59 22.60
N TYR A 82 18.71 -6.89 21.29
CA TYR A 82 19.72 -7.78 20.71
C TYR A 82 21.13 -7.22 20.88
N GLU A 83 21.35 -5.94 20.60
CA GLU A 83 22.67 -5.29 20.72
C GLU A 83 23.20 -5.25 22.16
N GLU A 84 22.31 -5.07 23.14
CA GLU A 84 22.67 -5.12 24.55
C GLU A 84 23.11 -6.54 24.97
N GLN A 85 22.41 -7.57 24.49
CA GLN A 85 22.67 -8.95 24.89
C GLN A 85 23.81 -9.62 24.11
N ARG A 86 24.05 -9.22 22.86
CA ARG A 86 25.06 -9.88 22.00
C ARG A 86 26.50 -9.75 22.51
N GLN A 87 26.81 -8.76 23.35
CA GLN A 87 28.18 -8.54 23.86
C GLN A 87 28.71 -9.71 24.69
N GLY A 88 27.82 -10.55 25.23
CA GLY A 88 28.18 -11.76 25.98
C GLY A 88 28.03 -13.07 25.19
N LEU A 89 27.59 -13.02 23.93
CA LEU A 89 27.33 -14.20 23.10
C LEU A 89 28.43 -14.41 22.08
N ARG A 90 28.79 -15.66 21.81
CA ARG A 90 29.68 -15.98 20.69
C ARG A 90 28.87 -16.04 19.40
N VAL A 91 29.56 -15.93 18.27
CA VAL A 91 28.92 -16.00 16.95
C VAL A 91 28.21 -17.34 16.76
N GLU A 92 28.79 -18.43 17.26
CA GLU A 92 28.18 -19.76 17.18
C GLU A 92 26.85 -19.82 17.93
N ASP A 93 26.73 -19.12 19.05
CA ASP A 93 25.51 -19.08 19.87
C ASP A 93 24.41 -18.26 19.19
N ILE A 94 24.79 -17.21 18.43
CA ILE A 94 23.86 -16.37 17.66
C ILE A 94 23.33 -17.10 16.41
N CYS A 95 24.18 -17.90 15.77
CA CYS A 95 23.84 -18.66 14.57
C CYS A 95 23.29 -20.07 14.88
N LEU A 96 23.16 -20.44 16.15
CA LEU A 96 22.65 -21.75 16.54
C LEU A 96 21.16 -21.85 16.20
N ARG A 97 20.83 -22.76 15.28
CA ARG A 97 19.46 -23.14 14.94
C ARG A 97 19.18 -24.54 15.44
N THR A 98 17.97 -24.79 15.93
CA THR A 98 17.52 -26.12 16.34
C THR A 98 16.38 -26.61 15.43
N GLU A 99 15.93 -27.85 15.63
CA GLU A 99 14.79 -28.40 14.89
C GLU A 99 13.48 -27.65 15.19
N THR A 100 13.38 -27.01 16.35
CA THR A 100 12.16 -26.36 16.84
C THR A 100 12.29 -24.85 16.99
N GLU A 101 13.51 -24.30 16.95
CA GLU A 101 13.76 -22.87 17.15
C GLU A 101 14.69 -22.30 16.07
N PRO A 102 14.34 -21.15 15.46
CA PRO A 102 15.24 -20.40 14.59
C PRO A 102 16.42 -19.85 15.39
N SER A 103 17.50 -19.50 14.69
CA SER A 103 18.62 -18.81 15.32
C SER A 103 18.28 -17.36 15.67
N ILE A 104 19.05 -16.74 16.56
CA ILE A 104 18.92 -15.31 16.86
C ILE A 104 19.17 -14.48 15.60
N ALA A 105 20.11 -14.90 14.76
CA ALA A 105 20.37 -14.27 13.47
C ALA A 105 19.14 -14.27 12.56
N ASP A 106 18.46 -15.43 12.42
CA ASP A 106 17.23 -15.55 11.63
C ASP A 106 16.13 -14.62 12.16
N MET A 107 15.93 -14.58 13.48
CA MET A 107 14.91 -13.72 14.09
C MET A 107 15.18 -12.23 13.89
N VAL A 108 16.45 -11.82 13.97
CA VAL A 108 16.86 -10.43 13.69
C VAL A 108 16.63 -10.08 12.22
N GLU A 109 17.00 -10.99 11.31
CA GLU A 109 16.73 -10.84 9.88
C GLU A 109 15.23 -10.68 9.62
N TRP A 110 14.39 -11.50 10.24
CA TRP A 110 12.93 -11.39 10.07
C TRP A 110 12.37 -10.04 10.50
N VAL A 111 12.81 -9.53 11.66
CA VAL A 111 12.37 -8.22 12.15
C VAL A 111 12.78 -7.09 11.19
N MET A 112 13.99 -7.18 10.62
CA MET A 112 14.50 -6.20 9.67
C MET A 112 13.76 -6.29 8.32
N ASP A 113 13.54 -7.50 7.82
CA ASP A 113 12.86 -7.72 6.55
C ASP A 113 11.39 -7.33 6.62
N ALA A 114 10.68 -7.64 7.71
CA ALA A 114 9.31 -7.20 7.92
C ALA A 114 9.19 -5.67 7.85
N GLU A 115 10.10 -4.95 8.52
CA GLU A 115 10.16 -3.49 8.47
C GLU A 115 10.43 -2.99 7.05
N ARG A 116 11.45 -3.54 6.39
CA ARG A 116 11.84 -3.16 5.03
C ARG A 116 10.71 -3.34 4.02
N HIS A 117 10.07 -4.52 4.04
CA HIS A 117 8.99 -4.85 3.12
C HIS A 117 7.76 -3.96 3.35
N PHE A 118 7.38 -3.74 4.61
CA PHE A 118 6.28 -2.82 4.93
C PHE A 118 6.60 -1.38 4.53
N SER A 119 7.81 -0.90 4.82
CA SER A 119 8.28 0.44 4.46
C SER A 119 8.30 0.67 2.94
N SER A 120 8.80 -0.30 2.18
CA SER A 120 8.78 -0.26 0.71
C SER A 120 7.35 -0.20 0.17
N HIS A 121 6.43 -0.95 0.78
CA HIS A 121 5.02 -1.00 0.38
C HIS A 121 4.27 0.30 0.62
N VAL A 122 4.54 0.98 1.73
CA VAL A 122 3.99 2.32 2.01
C VAL A 122 4.56 3.36 1.05
N CYS A 123 5.87 3.32 0.82
CA CYS A 123 6.56 4.23 -0.11
C CYS A 123 6.04 4.10 -1.55
N ALA A 124 5.82 2.87 -2.02
CA ALA A 124 5.26 2.62 -3.36
C ALA A 124 3.89 3.30 -3.54
N ARG A 125 3.01 3.25 -2.54
CA ARG A 125 1.69 3.91 -2.62
C ARG A 125 1.76 5.42 -2.57
N GLU A 126 2.64 5.95 -1.73
CA GLU A 126 2.89 7.39 -1.72
C GLU A 126 3.35 7.86 -3.10
N PHE A 127 4.33 7.17 -3.68
CA PHE A 127 4.81 7.45 -5.02
C PHE A 127 3.70 7.36 -6.08
N LEU A 128 2.84 6.34 -6.02
CA LEU A 128 1.69 6.21 -6.91
C LEU A 128 0.73 7.41 -6.83
N LEU A 129 0.46 7.95 -5.63
CA LEU A 129 -0.42 9.12 -5.45
C LEU A 129 0.21 10.42 -5.92
N GLU A 130 1.49 10.62 -5.64
CA GLU A 130 2.24 11.79 -6.09
C GLU A 130 2.28 11.86 -7.61
N ASN A 131 2.39 10.70 -8.28
CA ASN A 131 2.44 10.59 -9.73
C ASN A 131 1.06 10.35 -10.38
N MET A 132 -0.03 10.44 -9.61
CA MET A 132 -1.38 10.28 -10.13
C MET A 132 -1.75 11.48 -11.02
N SER A 133 -1.63 11.32 -12.34
CA SER A 133 -2.01 12.32 -13.34
C SER A 133 -3.53 12.29 -13.58
N LEU A 134 -4.29 13.05 -12.80
CA LEU A 134 -5.73 13.16 -12.99
C LEU A 134 -6.03 13.86 -14.32
N GLY A 135 -6.66 13.14 -15.25
CA GLY A 135 -6.97 13.62 -16.58
C GLY A 135 -7.27 12.49 -17.58
N GLU A 136 -7.48 12.84 -18.84
CA GLU A 136 -7.95 11.92 -19.89
C GLU A 136 -6.99 10.75 -20.17
N ASN A 137 -5.69 10.94 -19.90
CA ASN A 137 -4.63 9.94 -20.12
C ASN A 137 -4.27 9.17 -18.84
N PHE A 138 -5.07 9.30 -17.79
CA PHE A 138 -4.80 8.62 -16.54
C PHE A 138 -4.89 7.10 -16.72
N ALA A 139 -3.80 6.38 -16.45
CA ALA A 139 -3.74 4.93 -16.54
C ALA A 139 -4.40 4.24 -15.33
N ALA A 140 -5.70 4.46 -15.14
CA ALA A 140 -6.43 4.04 -13.94
C ALA A 140 -6.34 2.55 -13.62
N GLN A 141 -6.38 1.69 -14.64
CA GLN A 141 -6.23 0.24 -14.47
C GLN A 141 -4.85 -0.15 -13.95
N LYS A 142 -3.80 0.46 -14.50
CA LYS A 142 -2.42 0.25 -14.04
C LYS A 142 -2.27 0.73 -12.59
N PHE A 143 -2.76 1.94 -12.29
CA PHE A 143 -2.75 2.50 -10.95
C PHE A 143 -3.46 1.57 -9.94
N ALA A 144 -4.68 1.11 -10.23
CA ALA A 144 -5.43 0.26 -9.32
C ALA A 144 -4.76 -1.11 -9.11
N ARG A 145 -4.14 -1.66 -10.16
CA ARG A 145 -3.35 -2.89 -10.07
C ARG A 145 -2.12 -2.71 -9.18
N GLU A 146 -1.31 -1.67 -9.42
CA GLU A 146 -0.11 -1.41 -8.63
C GLU A 146 -0.45 -1.06 -7.17
N TRP A 147 -1.59 -0.39 -6.93
CA TRP A 147 -2.07 -0.14 -5.57
C TRP A 147 -2.42 -1.41 -4.79
N THR A 148 -2.87 -2.46 -5.49
CA THR A 148 -3.34 -3.71 -4.85
C THR A 148 -2.29 -4.81 -4.83
N ASP A 149 -1.09 -4.54 -5.34
CA ASP A 149 0.00 -5.50 -5.37
C ASP A 149 0.67 -5.63 -4.00
N ASP A 150 0.08 -6.50 -3.18
CA ASP A 150 0.52 -6.81 -1.82
C ASP A 150 1.18 -8.17 -1.71
N ALA A 151 1.22 -8.94 -2.79
CA ALA A 151 1.54 -10.36 -2.75
C ALA A 151 2.91 -10.63 -2.12
N SER A 152 3.92 -9.86 -2.51
CA SER A 152 5.28 -9.98 -1.97
C SER A 152 5.35 -9.66 -0.47
N MET A 153 4.72 -8.56 -0.04
CA MET A 153 4.71 -8.14 1.36
C MET A 153 3.94 -9.14 2.23
N LEU A 154 2.77 -9.60 1.79
CA LEU A 154 1.95 -10.57 2.52
C LEU A 154 2.62 -11.95 2.60
N ALA A 155 3.35 -12.37 1.57
CA ALA A 155 4.09 -13.63 1.61
C ALA A 155 5.13 -13.63 2.73
N VAL A 156 5.96 -12.59 2.78
CA VAL A 156 7.02 -12.41 3.79
C VAL A 156 6.42 -12.30 5.20
N LEU A 157 5.40 -11.45 5.38
CA LEU A 157 4.78 -11.27 6.69
C LEU A 157 4.08 -12.54 7.18
N ASN A 158 3.39 -13.28 6.32
CA ASN A 158 2.71 -14.51 6.73
C ASN A 158 3.71 -15.59 7.13
N GLU A 159 4.80 -15.77 6.39
CA GLU A 159 5.85 -16.75 6.75
C GLU A 159 6.46 -16.44 8.12
N MET A 160 6.77 -15.16 8.37
CA MET A 160 7.33 -14.71 9.65
C MET A 160 6.33 -14.86 10.79
N LEU A 161 5.08 -14.41 10.60
CA LEU A 161 4.05 -14.48 11.64
C LEU A 161 3.69 -15.93 11.99
N CYS A 162 3.59 -16.83 11.00
CA CYS A 162 3.37 -18.25 11.26
C CYS A 162 4.49 -18.84 12.12
N THR A 163 5.75 -18.51 11.80
CA THR A 163 6.90 -19.03 12.56
C THR A 163 6.96 -18.43 13.95
N ALA A 164 6.69 -17.13 14.11
CA ALA A 164 6.62 -16.47 15.41
C ALA A 164 5.49 -17.02 16.29
N SER A 165 4.29 -17.23 15.73
CA SER A 165 3.15 -17.82 16.43
C SER A 165 3.46 -19.23 16.95
N PHE A 166 4.05 -20.08 16.12
CA PHE A 166 4.47 -21.43 16.53
C PHE A 166 5.41 -21.39 17.75
N LEU A 167 6.39 -20.48 17.75
CA LEU A 167 7.34 -20.33 18.85
C LEU A 167 6.70 -19.79 20.13
N MET A 168 5.68 -18.94 20.01
CA MET A 168 4.94 -18.45 21.16
C MET A 168 4.08 -19.55 21.78
N GLU A 169 3.42 -20.38 20.96
CA GLU A 169 2.60 -21.50 21.43
C GLU A 169 3.43 -22.64 22.03
N ALA A 170 4.66 -22.86 21.56
CA ALA A 170 5.56 -23.88 22.08
C ALA A 170 6.17 -23.56 23.46
N LYS A 171 5.99 -22.32 23.95
CA LYS A 171 6.52 -21.86 25.25
C LYS A 171 5.52 -21.98 26.42
N ASP A 172 4.29 -22.40 26.14
CA ASP A 172 3.26 -22.75 27.13
C ASP A 172 3.25 -24.27 27.41
#